data_AF-A0A1I4ZCY0-F1
#
_entry.id   AF-A0A1I4ZCY0-F1
#
_cell.length_a   1.000
_cell.length_b   1.000
_cell.length_c   1.000
_cell.angle_alpha   90.00
_cell.angle_beta   90.00
_cell.angle_gamma   90.00
#
_symmetry.space_group_name_H-M   'P 1'
#
loop_
_entity.id
_entity.type
_entity.pdbx_description
1 polymer ?
#
loop_
_entity_poly.entity_id
_entity_poly.type
_entity_poly.pdbx_seq_one_letter_code
_entity_poly.pdbx_strand_id
1 'polypeptide(L)' 'MNSLAVFLGMIGGWQIVLIVAVVLLMFGGKKIPELMRGLGSGIKEFKDATQDQVNNNQSKK' A
#
# COMPACT_ATOMS: atom_id res chain seq x y z
N MET A 1 -12.13 29.65 -21.14
CA MET A 1 -12.72 29.25 -19.85
C MET A 1 -12.79 27.71 -19.74
N ASN A 2 -11.66 27.01 -19.94
CA ASN A 2 -11.61 25.54 -19.84
C ASN A 2 -10.55 25.06 -18.82
N SER A 3 -9.96 25.94 -18.01
CA SER A 3 -8.93 25.55 -17.02
C SER A 3 -9.49 24.64 -15.93
N LEU A 4 -10.75 24.86 -15.51
CA LEU A 4 -11.44 24.02 -14.53
C LEU A 4 -11.80 22.62 -15.07
N ALA A 5 -12.08 22.50 -16.37
CA ALA A 5 -12.39 21.23 -17.02
C ALA A 5 -11.13 20.38 -17.26
N VAL A 6 -9.99 20.99 -17.58
CA VAL A 6 -8.68 20.31 -17.54
C VAL A 6 -8.40 19.84 -16.10
N PHE A 7 -8.71 20.69 -15.12
CA PHE A 7 -8.58 20.36 -13.71
C PHE A 7 -9.54 19.29 -13.22
N LEU A 8 -10.67 18.98 -13.87
CA LEU A 8 -11.65 17.96 -13.45
C LEU A 8 -11.65 16.68 -14.32
N GLY A 9 -11.42 16.82 -15.63
CA GLY A 9 -11.39 15.71 -16.61
C GLY A 9 -10.05 14.97 -16.68
N MET A 10 -8.96 15.57 -16.19
CA MET A 10 -7.67 14.91 -15.98
C MET A 10 -7.43 14.47 -14.52
N ILE A 11 -8.44 14.55 -13.63
CA ILE A 11 -8.28 14.26 -12.19
C ILE A 11 -7.98 12.80 -11.86
N GLY A 12 -8.45 11.85 -12.67
CA GLY A 12 -8.43 10.46 -12.21
C GLY A 12 -7.01 9.87 -12.10
N GLY A 13 -6.21 9.99 -13.16
CA GLY A 13 -4.96 9.24 -13.27
C GLY A 13 -3.70 10.11 -13.24
N TRP A 14 -3.71 11.24 -13.95
CA TRP A 14 -2.48 12.00 -14.21
C TRP A 14 -1.93 12.68 -12.95
N GLN A 15 -2.81 13.16 -12.07
CA GLN A 15 -2.43 13.76 -10.79
C GLN A 15 -1.82 12.73 -9.83
N ILE A 16 -2.41 11.53 -9.77
CA ILE A 16 -1.87 10.43 -8.96
C ILE A 16 -0.49 10.01 -9.48
N VAL A 17 -0.30 9.92 -10.80
CA VAL A 17 1.02 9.63 -11.38
C VAL A 17 2.04 10.71 -11.01
N LEU A 18 1.67 11.99 -11.05
CA LEU A 18 2.54 13.10 -10.63
C LEU A 18 2.91 13.03 -9.14
N ILE A 19 1.95 12.75 -8.26
CA ILE A 19 2.20 12.59 -6.81
C ILE A 19 3.14 11.41 -6.58
N VAL A 20 2.88 10.26 -7.20
CA VAL A 20 3.72 9.07 -7.11
C VAL A 20 5.13 9.36 -7.65
N ALA A 21 5.26 10.11 -8.74
CA ALA A 21 6.56 10.50 -9.29
C ALA A 21 7.37 11.39 -8.33
N VAL A 22 6.73 12.37 -7.68
CA VAL A 22 7.39 13.22 -6.67
C VAL A 22 7.82 12.40 -5.45
N VAL A 23 6.94 11.52 -4.95
CA VAL A 23 7.26 10.61 -3.84
C VAL A 23 8.42 9.67 -4.22
N LEU A 24 8.43 9.13 -5.44
CA LEU A 24 9.52 8.29 -5.96
C LEU A 24 10.83 9.06 -6.09
N LEU A 25 10.81 10.35 -6.42
CA LEU A 25 12.01 11.21 -6.44
C LEU A 25 12.55 11.47 -5.03
N MET A 26 11.68 11.74 -4.05
CA MET A 26 12.08 11.99 -2.67
C MET A 26 12.58 10.74 -1.94
N PHE A 27 11.88 9.62 -2.08
CA PHE A 27 12.20 8.37 -1.38
C PHE A 27 13.07 7.42 -2.21
N GLY A 28 13.15 7.61 -3.53
CA GLY A 28 13.79 6.69 -4.46
C GLY A 28 12.89 5.50 -4.81
N GLY A 29 12.98 5.02 -6.05
CA GLY A 29 12.17 3.88 -6.54
C GLY A 29 12.38 2.55 -5.81
N LYS A 30 13.44 2.44 -5.00
CA LYS A 30 13.76 1.24 -4.24
C LYS A 30 13.16 1.21 -2.82
N LYS A 31 12.88 2.36 -2.20
CA LYS A 31 12.40 2.38 -0.80
C LYS A 31 10.93 2.00 -0.66
N ILE A 32 10.08 2.40 -1.60
CA ILE A 32 8.66 2.01 -1.61
C ILE A 32 8.48 0.47 -1.60
N PRO A 33 9.10 -0.31 -2.51
CA PRO A 33 8.96 -1.76 -2.51
C PRO A 33 9.66 -2.43 -1.31
N GLU A 34 10.75 -1.86 -0.80
CA GLU A 34 11.42 -2.36 0.40
C GLU A 34 10.53 -2.22 1.65
N LEU A 35 9.87 -1.06 1.81
CA LEU A 35 8.89 -0.82 2.88
C LEU A 35 7.66 -1.72 2.73
N MET A 36 7.14 -1.90 1.50
CA MET A 36 6.02 -2.81 1.24
C MET A 36 6.37 -4.26 1.55
N ARG A 37 7.59 -4.72 1.24
CA ARG A 37 8.04 -6.08 1.58
C ARG A 37 8.17 -6.25 3.10
N GLY A 38 8.73 -5.26 3.80
CA GLY A 38 8.83 -5.28 5.26
C GLY A 38 7.46 -5.31 5.95
N LEU A 39 6.54 -4.43 5.55
CA LEU A 39 5.17 -4.40 6.04
C LEU A 39 4.41 -5.69 5.71
N GLY A 40 4.56 -6.20 4.48
CA GLY A 40 3.91 -7.42 4.03
C GLY A 40 4.34 -8.66 4.83
N SER A 41 5.64 -8.79 5.11
CA SER A 41 6.16 -9.87 5.96
C SER A 41 5.63 -9.77 7.39
N GLY A 42 5.61 -8.57 7.98
CA GLY A 42 5.08 -8.36 9.34
C GLY A 42 3.58 -8.66 9.45
N ILE A 43 2.79 -8.24 8.47
CA ILE A 43 1.34 -8.57 8.41
C ILE A 43 1.14 -10.07 8.26
N LYS A 44 1.97 -10.74 7.45
CA LYS A 44 1.90 -12.20 7.27
C LYS A 44 2.20 -12.93 8.57
N GLU A 45 3.29 -12.60 9.26
CA GLU A 45 3.65 -13.21 10.56
C GLU A 45 2.56 -12.96 11.61
N PHE A 46 1.98 -11.75 11.65
CA PHE A 46 0.88 -11.42 12.56
C PHE A 46 -0.37 -12.27 12.29
N LYS A 47 -0.70 -12.47 11.01
CA LYS A 47 -1.82 -13.31 10.59
C LYS A 47 -1.58 -14.77 10.96
N ASP A 48 -0.40 -15.30 10.67
CA ASP A 48 -0.05 -16.70 10.90
C ASP A 48 -0.09 -17.01 12.42
N ALA A 49 0.50 -16.14 13.25
CA ALA A 49 0.45 -16.27 14.71
C ALA A 49 -0.98 -16.20 15.28
N THR A 50 -1.83 -15.34 14.71
CA THR A 50 -3.24 -15.24 15.12
C THR A 50 -4.04 -16.48 14.70
N GLN A 51 -3.77 -17.02 13.52
CA GLN A 51 -4.46 -18.19 12.97
C GLN A 51 -4.08 -19.48 13.72
N ASP A 52 -2.82 -19.64 14.11
CA ASP A 52 -2.37 -20.77 14.94
C ASP A 52 -3.04 -20.78 16.31
N GLN A 53 -3.23 -19.61 16.93
CA GLN A 53 -3.95 -19.46 18.20
C GLN A 53 -5.44 -19.84 18.06
N VAL A 54 -6.07 -19.47 16.94
CA VAL A 54 -7.48 -19.81 16.66
C VAL A 54 -7.66 -21.32 16.44
N ASN A 55 -6.75 -21.96 15.70
CA ASN A 55 -6.83 -23.40 15.42
C ASN A 55 -6.50 -24.27 16.63
N ASN A 56 -5.56 -23.85 17.50
CA ASN A 56 -5.18 -24.62 18.69
C ASN A 56 -6.34 -24.74 19.71
N ASN A 57 -7.23 -23.73 19.76
CA ASN A 57 -8.39 -23.73 20.67
C ASN A 57 -9.51 -24.71 20.26
N GLN A 58 -9.50 -25.24 19.04
CA GLN A 58 -10.49 -26.24 18.59
C GLN A 58 -10.12 -27.68 18.93
N SER A 59 -8.84 -27.96 19.25
CA SER A 59 -8.39 -29.32 19.57
C SER A 59 -8.49 -29.67 21.07
N LYS A 60 -8.95 -28.74 21.93
CA LYS A 60 -9.01 -28.91 23.38
C LYS A 60 -10.43 -28.86 23.97
N LYS A 61 -11.47 -29.04 23.15
CA LYS A 61 -12.85 -29.24 23.60
C LYS A 61 -13.30 -30.68 23.40
#